data_AF-X0X4I0-F1
#
_entry.id   AF-X0X4I0-F1
#
_cell.length_a   1.000
_cell.length_b   1.000
_cell.length_c   1.000
_cell.angle_alpha   90.00
_cell.angle_beta   90.00
_cell.angle_gamma   90.00
#
_symmetry.space_group_name_H-M   'P 1'
#
loop_
_entity.id
_entity.type
_entity.pdbx_description
1 polymer ?
#
loop_
_entity_poly.entity_id
_entity_poly.type
_entity_poly.pdbx_seq_one_letter_code
_entity_poly.pdbx_strand_id
1 'polypeptide(L)'
;AFVLALGATKIVQGHISPGDFVSFVVAIFYSYTPIKRLSRANNSIQQGVACYERIQEILNSKSQIVEHPKAYPLPSVKGSVKFENVSFGYNEMMPVLQEVSFEVMPTETVALVGLSGAGKTTIVNLLSRFYDSTSGKITIDGIDIREVSLPSLRSQIGLVTQELILFNDTVRNNIAYGLEEISLDRIKEAAKAAKAHDFIMKLPKEYDSIIGEKGTLLSSGQRQRLAIARALLKNPPILILDEAT
;
A
#
# COMPACT_ATOMS: atom_id res chain seq x y z
N ALA A 1 25.51 10.58 -55.41
CA ALA A 1 25.57 11.14 -56.77
C ALA A 1 26.01 12.60 -56.76
N PHE A 2 25.29 13.50 -56.08
CA PHE A 2 25.58 14.95 -56.08
C PHE A 2 27.00 15.33 -55.58
N VAL A 3 27.43 14.81 -54.42
CA VAL A 3 28.76 15.07 -53.84
C VAL A 3 29.90 14.56 -54.75
N LEU A 4 29.69 13.41 -55.40
CA LEU A 4 30.66 12.83 -56.34
C LEU A 4 30.79 13.68 -57.61
N ALA A 5 29.66 14.17 -58.15
CA ALA A 5 29.64 15.00 -59.34
C ALA A 5 30.30 16.37 -59.10
N LEU A 6 30.00 17.03 -57.97
CA LEU A 6 30.64 18.31 -57.61
C LEU A 6 32.13 18.14 -57.27
N GLY A 7 32.49 17.07 -56.57
CA GLY A 7 33.88 16.75 -56.26
C GLY A 7 34.72 16.53 -57.52
N ALA A 8 34.21 15.74 -58.47
CA ALA A 8 34.88 15.51 -59.75
C ALA A 8 35.11 16.82 -60.53
N THR A 9 34.09 17.69 -60.62
CA THR A 9 34.21 18.99 -61.30
C THR A 9 35.25 19.89 -60.63
N LYS A 10 35.32 19.92 -59.29
CA LYS A 10 36.30 20.71 -58.54
C LYS A 10 37.73 20.19 -58.64
N ILE A 11 37.91 18.87 -58.75
CA ILE A 11 39.21 18.24 -59.04
C ILE A 11 39.69 18.62 -60.44
N VAL A 12 38.81 18.53 -61.45
CA VAL A 12 39.15 18.89 -62.84
C VAL A 12 39.50 20.38 -62.98
N GLN A 13 38.85 21.24 -62.21
CA GLN A 13 39.17 22.68 -62.16
C GLN A 13 40.43 23.01 -61.33
N GLY A 14 41.13 22.02 -60.76
CA GLY A 14 42.37 22.21 -59.97
C GLY A 14 42.17 22.88 -58.61
N HIS A 15 40.93 23.01 -58.12
CA HIS A 15 40.65 23.70 -56.86
C HIS A 15 40.86 22.81 -55.63
N ILE A 16 40.86 21.48 -55.78
CA ILE A 16 41.07 20.48 -54.72
C ILE A 16 41.89 19.32 -55.24
N SER A 17 42.69 18.67 -54.39
CA SER A 17 43.40 17.45 -54.77
C SER A 17 42.48 16.22 -54.70
N PRO A 18 42.77 15.15 -55.46
CA PRO A 18 42.07 13.87 -55.31
C PRO A 18 42.16 13.29 -53.90
N GLY A 19 43.29 13.50 -53.20
CA GLY A 19 43.51 13.03 -51.82
C GLY A 19 42.62 13.75 -50.80
N ASP A 20 42.42 15.06 -50.96
CA ASP A 20 41.51 15.85 -50.13
C ASP A 20 40.06 15.38 -50.32
N PHE A 21 39.68 15.08 -51.56
CA PHE A 21 38.35 14.58 -51.87
C PHE A 21 38.08 13.19 -51.27
N VAL A 22 39.04 12.26 -51.36
CA VAL A 22 38.93 10.93 -50.72
C VAL A 22 38.83 11.06 -49.21
N SER A 23 39.66 11.92 -48.60
CA SER A 23 39.63 12.19 -47.16
C SER A 23 38.29 12.75 -46.71
N PHE A 24 37.71 13.67 -47.50
CA PHE A 24 36.36 14.21 -47.27
C PHE A 24 35.28 13.12 -47.34
N VAL A 25 35.32 12.24 -48.34
CA VAL A 25 34.36 11.14 -48.48
C VAL A 25 34.46 10.16 -47.30
N VAL A 26 35.67 9.81 -46.86
CA VAL A 26 35.90 8.96 -45.68
C VAL A 26 35.38 9.63 -44.40
N ALA A 27 35.58 10.95 -44.24
CA ALA A 27 35.04 11.71 -43.11
C ALA A 27 33.50 11.70 -43.07
N ILE A 28 32.82 11.75 -44.23
CA ILE A 28 31.36 11.59 -44.31
C ILE A 28 30.93 10.20 -43.81
N PHE A 29 31.62 9.14 -44.21
CA PHE A 29 31.29 7.80 -43.75
C PHE A 29 31.49 7.66 -42.23
N TYR A 30 32.54 8.25 -41.67
CA TYR A 30 32.76 8.27 -40.23
C TYR A 30 31.71 9.08 -39.46
N SER A 31 31.14 10.15 -40.03
CA SER A 31 30.11 10.96 -39.36
C SER A 31 28.74 10.27 -39.27
N TYR A 32 28.48 9.29 -40.14
CA TYR A 32 27.21 8.57 -40.18
C TYR A 32 26.89 7.82 -38.87
N THR A 33 27.88 7.16 -38.26
CA THR A 33 27.69 6.38 -37.02
C THR A 33 27.38 7.27 -35.81
N PRO A 34 28.12 8.37 -35.53
CA PRO A 34 27.76 9.35 -34.52
C PRO A 34 26.37 9.95 -34.70
N ILE A 35 25.97 10.31 -35.93
CA ILE A 35 24.63 10.86 -36.22
C ILE A 35 23.53 9.85 -35.86
N LYS A 36 23.72 8.58 -36.23
CA LYS A 36 22.78 7.51 -35.84
C LYS A 36 22.72 7.31 -34.33
N ARG A 37 23.86 7.37 -33.63
CA ARG A 37 23.91 7.28 -32.16
C ARG A 37 23.15 8.43 -31.51
N LEU A 38 23.32 9.66 -32.01
CA LEU A 38 22.61 10.84 -31.52
C LEU A 38 21.10 10.71 -31.70
N SER A 39 20.64 10.24 -32.86
CA SER A 39 19.21 9.99 -33.11
C SER A 39 18.63 8.95 -32.15
N ARG A 40 19.34 7.84 -31.89
CA ARG A 40 18.90 6.85 -30.89
C ARG A 40 18.90 7.41 -29.47
N ALA A 41 19.92 8.20 -29.11
CA ALA A 41 20.00 8.85 -27.81
C ALA A 41 18.80 9.79 -27.57
N ASN A 42 18.39 10.55 -28.59
CA ASN A 42 17.19 11.40 -28.50
C ASN A 42 15.93 10.58 -28.18
N ASN A 43 15.73 9.44 -28.83
CA ASN A 43 14.60 8.56 -28.53
C ASN A 43 14.66 8.01 -27.10
N SER A 44 15.85 7.61 -26.63
CA SER A 44 16.03 7.15 -25.25
C SER A 44 15.78 8.26 -24.22
N ILE A 45 16.19 9.50 -24.51
CA ILE A 45 15.92 10.66 -23.65
C ILE A 45 14.41 10.91 -23.56
N GLN A 46 13.70 10.90 -24.69
CA GLN A 46 12.25 11.10 -24.70
C GLN A 46 11.51 10.03 -23.88
N GLN A 47 11.92 8.76 -23.99
CA GLN A 47 11.39 7.69 -23.13
C GLN A 47 11.72 7.92 -21.65
N GLY A 48 12.94 8.36 -21.35
CA GLY A 48 13.36 8.70 -19.99
C GLY A 48 12.54 9.84 -19.38
N VAL A 49 12.24 10.88 -20.14
CA VAL A 49 11.38 12.00 -19.70
C VAL A 49 9.97 11.50 -19.36
N ALA A 50 9.36 10.68 -20.21
CA ALA A 50 8.02 10.13 -19.94
C ALA A 50 7.99 9.21 -18.70
N CYS A 51 9.03 8.41 -18.49
CA CYS A 51 9.16 7.60 -17.27
C CYS A 51 9.34 8.49 -16.02
N TYR A 52 10.15 9.54 -16.13
CA TYR A 52 10.37 10.49 -15.05
C TYR A 52 9.07 11.20 -14.65
N GLU A 53 8.26 11.65 -15.61
CA GLU A 53 6.95 12.27 -15.33
C GLU A 53 6.03 11.36 -14.53
N ARG A 54 5.94 10.06 -14.89
CA ARG A 54 5.13 9.08 -14.15
C ARG A 54 5.65 8.81 -12.74
N ILE A 55 6.96 8.73 -12.57
CA ILE A 55 7.57 8.59 -11.24
C ILE A 55 7.28 9.84 -10.42
N GLN A 56 7.40 11.02 -11.02
CA GLN A 56 7.14 12.29 -10.36
C GLN A 56 5.65 12.43 -9.96
N GLU A 57 4.71 11.93 -10.76
CA GLU A 57 3.29 11.89 -10.42
C GLU A 57 3.04 11.09 -9.13
N ILE A 58 3.66 9.91 -9.00
CA ILE A 58 3.54 9.06 -7.81
C ILE A 58 4.22 9.73 -6.60
N LEU A 59 5.44 10.26 -6.77
CA LEU A 59 6.19 10.90 -5.68
C LEU A 59 5.51 12.18 -5.17
N ASN A 60 4.81 12.91 -6.04
CA ASN A 60 4.08 14.12 -5.69
C ASN A 60 2.63 13.86 -5.24
N SER A 61 2.18 12.61 -5.25
CA SER A 61 0.86 12.26 -4.73
C SER A 61 0.77 12.62 -3.24
N LYS A 62 -0.30 13.32 -2.86
CA LYS A 62 -0.51 13.75 -1.47
C LYS A 62 -1.37 12.73 -0.74
N SER A 63 -0.99 12.42 0.51
CA SER A 63 -1.85 11.64 1.40
C SER A 63 -3.18 12.39 1.61
N GLN A 64 -4.29 11.68 1.45
CA GLN A 64 -5.61 12.23 1.77
C GLN A 64 -5.81 12.39 3.27
N ILE A 65 -5.18 11.53 4.08
CA ILE A 65 -5.21 11.62 5.54
C ILE A 65 -3.93 12.28 6.02
N VAL A 66 -4.07 13.45 6.61
CA VAL A 66 -2.98 14.24 7.16
C VAL A 66 -3.20 14.37 8.66
N GLU A 67 -2.16 14.01 9.42
CA GLU A 67 -2.19 14.20 10.87
C GLU A 67 -2.25 15.69 11.21
N HIS A 68 -2.93 16.02 12.30
CA HIS A 68 -2.90 17.38 12.80
C HIS A 68 -1.44 17.77 13.13
N PRO A 69 -0.97 19.00 12.85
CA PRO A 69 0.42 19.40 13.12
C PRO A 69 0.86 19.27 14.59
N LYS A 70 -0.12 19.25 15.51
CA LYS A 70 0.07 19.04 16.94
C LYS A 70 -0.44 17.66 17.41
N ALA A 71 -0.53 16.69 16.51
CA ALA A 71 -0.98 15.35 16.85
C ALA A 71 -0.05 14.75 17.91
N TYR A 72 -0.63 14.22 18.97
CA TYR A 72 0.10 13.58 20.06
C TYR A 72 -0.17 12.07 20.08
N PRO A 73 0.71 11.26 20.69
CA PRO A 73 0.46 9.84 20.85
C PRO A 73 -0.80 9.61 21.71
N LEU A 74 -1.75 8.82 21.20
CA LEU A 74 -2.91 8.37 21.97
C LEU A 74 -2.42 7.61 23.21
N PRO A 75 -2.83 8.02 24.43
CA PRO A 75 -2.49 7.29 25.64
C PRO A 75 -3.12 5.89 25.66
N SER A 76 -2.76 5.07 26.65
CA SER A 76 -3.43 3.78 26.86
C SER A 76 -4.91 4.02 27.13
N VAL A 77 -5.77 3.41 26.31
CA VAL A 77 -7.23 3.54 26.38
C VAL A 77 -7.87 2.28 26.97
N LYS A 78 -9.02 2.45 27.61
CA LYS A 78 -9.94 1.38 28.03
C LYS A 78 -10.78 0.85 26.87
N GLY A 79 -10.92 1.63 25.80
CA GLY A 79 -11.57 1.21 24.56
C GLY A 79 -13.03 1.63 24.43
N SER A 80 -13.47 2.69 25.12
CA SER A 80 -14.79 3.29 24.90
C SER A 80 -14.79 4.00 23.54
N VAL A 81 -15.68 3.64 22.63
CA VAL A 81 -15.76 4.26 21.30
C VAL A 81 -17.08 4.99 21.15
N LYS A 82 -17.04 6.25 20.72
CA LYS A 82 -18.25 7.05 20.51
C LYS A 82 -18.26 7.71 19.15
N PHE A 83 -19.35 7.49 18.41
CA PHE A 83 -19.69 8.22 17.19
C PHE A 83 -20.72 9.29 17.54
N GLU A 84 -20.46 10.54 17.16
CA GLU A 84 -21.33 11.68 17.45
C GLU A 84 -21.67 12.40 16.14
N ASN A 85 -22.90 12.19 15.66
CA ASN A 85 -23.49 12.81 14.47
C ASN A 85 -22.59 12.66 13.23
N VAL A 86 -22.03 11.47 13.05
CA VAL A 86 -21.04 11.19 12.01
C VAL A 86 -21.74 11.01 10.66
N SER A 87 -21.36 11.85 9.70
CA SER A 87 -21.74 11.71 8.30
C SER A 87 -20.51 11.54 7.42
N PHE A 88 -20.62 10.69 6.40
CA PHE A 88 -19.52 10.41 5.49
C PHE A 88 -20.00 9.86 4.15
N GLY A 89 -19.30 10.21 3.07
CA GLY A 89 -19.42 9.60 1.74
C GLY A 89 -18.04 9.53 1.06
N TYR A 90 -17.80 8.50 0.26
CA TYR A 90 -16.54 8.35 -0.50
C TYR A 90 -16.40 9.38 -1.63
N ASN A 91 -17.53 9.95 -2.07
CA ASN A 91 -17.60 11.12 -2.90
C ASN A 91 -18.74 12.01 -2.38
N GLU A 92 -18.71 13.31 -2.71
CA GLU A 92 -19.70 14.27 -2.23
C GLU A 92 -21.14 13.95 -2.70
N MET A 93 -21.29 13.18 -3.78
CA MET A 93 -22.59 12.87 -4.39
C MET A 93 -23.24 11.60 -3.82
N MET A 94 -22.52 10.79 -3.05
CA MET A 94 -22.96 9.49 -2.53
C MET A 94 -22.68 9.42 -1.02
N PRO A 95 -23.54 10.04 -0.19
CA PRO A 95 -23.46 9.87 1.25
C PRO A 95 -23.74 8.41 1.62
N VAL A 96 -22.89 7.84 2.48
CA VAL A 96 -22.98 6.45 2.96
C VAL A 96 -23.48 6.40 4.40
N LEU A 97 -22.94 7.28 5.26
CA LEU A 97 -23.40 7.45 6.64
C LEU A 97 -24.01 8.84 6.79
N GLN A 98 -25.13 8.93 7.50
CA GLN A 98 -25.87 10.17 7.74
C GLN A 98 -26.20 10.27 9.22
N GLU A 99 -25.57 11.22 9.91
CA GLU A 99 -25.79 11.57 11.32
C GLU A 99 -25.76 10.38 12.29
N VAL A 100 -24.87 9.42 12.05
CA VAL A 100 -24.75 8.21 12.86
C VAL A 100 -24.19 8.55 14.23
N SER A 101 -24.92 8.15 15.27
CA SER A 101 -24.54 8.32 16.67
C SER A 101 -24.75 7.02 17.45
N PHE A 102 -23.68 6.53 18.08
CA PHE A 102 -23.73 5.40 19.01
C PHE A 102 -22.50 5.40 19.90
N GLU A 103 -22.57 4.66 20.99
CA GLU A 103 -21.47 4.49 21.95
C GLU A 103 -21.28 2.99 22.21
N VAL A 104 -20.02 2.58 22.28
CA VAL A 104 -19.59 1.23 22.65
C VAL A 104 -18.75 1.37 23.91
N MET A 105 -19.19 0.76 24.99
CA MET A 105 -18.51 0.82 26.27
C MET A 105 -17.29 -0.11 26.28
N PRO A 106 -16.29 0.15 27.15
CA PRO A 106 -15.17 -0.77 27.34
C PRO A 106 -15.67 -2.19 27.62
N THR A 107 -15.04 -3.19 27.00
CA THR A 107 -15.39 -4.63 27.09
C THR A 107 -16.73 -5.04 26.52
N GLU A 108 -17.52 -4.09 26.01
CA GLU A 108 -18.79 -4.38 25.34
C GLU A 108 -18.53 -5.02 23.97
N THR A 109 -19.35 -6.03 23.63
CA THR A 109 -19.36 -6.62 22.29
C THR A 109 -20.57 -6.12 21.52
N VAL A 110 -20.33 -5.31 20.50
CA VAL A 110 -21.38 -4.75 19.64
C VAL A 110 -21.31 -5.38 18.25
N ALA A 111 -22.47 -5.83 17.77
CA ALA A 111 -22.61 -6.36 16.43
C ALA A 111 -23.31 -5.32 15.53
N LEU A 112 -22.62 -4.87 14.48
CA LEU A 112 -23.21 -4.04 13.44
C LEU A 112 -23.84 -4.93 12.38
N VAL A 113 -25.17 -4.97 12.34
CA VAL A 113 -25.94 -5.80 11.40
C VAL A 113 -26.71 -4.92 10.41
N GLY A 114 -26.83 -5.40 9.18
CA GLY A 114 -27.53 -4.68 8.12
C GLY A 114 -27.24 -5.26 6.75
N LEU A 115 -28.00 -4.83 5.74
CA LEU A 115 -27.84 -5.26 4.35
C LEU A 115 -26.43 -4.92 3.81
N SER A 116 -26.03 -5.58 2.73
CA SER A 116 -24.83 -5.17 1.98
C SER A 116 -24.97 -3.72 1.54
N GLY A 117 -23.91 -2.92 1.69
CA GLY A 117 -23.94 -1.48 1.41
C GLY A 117 -24.49 -0.59 2.52
N ALA A 118 -24.96 -1.13 3.65
CA ALA A 118 -25.49 -0.33 4.77
C ALA A 118 -24.44 0.51 5.54
N GLY A 119 -23.18 0.55 5.09
CA GLY A 119 -22.14 1.37 5.71
C GLY A 119 -21.35 0.72 6.85
N LYS A 120 -21.52 -0.59 7.11
CA LYS A 120 -20.80 -1.32 8.18
C LYS A 120 -19.27 -1.21 8.06
N THR A 121 -18.72 -1.58 6.90
CA THR A 121 -17.29 -1.45 6.61
C THR A 121 -16.84 0.02 6.64
N THR A 122 -17.71 0.96 6.27
CA THR A 122 -17.41 2.40 6.37
C THR A 122 -17.22 2.84 7.82
N ILE A 123 -18.03 2.36 8.76
CA ILE A 123 -17.84 2.63 10.20
C ILE A 123 -16.47 2.14 10.67
N VAL A 124 -16.08 0.91 10.28
CA VAL A 124 -14.77 0.32 10.59
C VAL A 124 -13.62 1.15 10.02
N ASN A 125 -13.76 1.59 8.77
CA ASN A 125 -12.76 2.41 8.09
C ASN A 125 -12.58 3.79 8.73
N LEU A 126 -13.67 4.42 9.18
CA LEU A 126 -13.64 5.70 9.87
C LEU A 126 -13.02 5.58 11.26
N LEU A 127 -13.37 4.54 12.03
CA LEU A 127 -12.78 4.28 13.35
C LEU A 127 -11.28 4.03 13.26
N SER A 128 -10.83 3.31 12.22
CA SER A 128 -9.41 3.05 11.93
C SER A 128 -8.70 4.25 11.27
N ARG A 129 -9.43 5.35 11.05
CA ARG A 129 -9.02 6.58 10.37
C ARG A 129 -8.32 6.30 9.04
N PHE A 130 -8.89 5.39 8.25
CA PHE A 130 -8.56 5.26 6.83
C PHE A 130 -9.23 6.38 6.00
N TYR A 131 -10.33 6.90 6.52
CA TYR A 131 -11.00 8.11 6.05
C TYR A 131 -11.28 9.03 7.24
N ASP A 132 -11.34 10.33 7.02
CA ASP A 132 -11.88 11.29 7.99
C ASP A 132 -13.38 11.50 7.69
N SER A 133 -14.20 11.63 8.74
CA SER A 133 -15.63 11.90 8.59
C SER A 133 -15.88 13.28 7.98
N THR A 134 -16.89 13.42 7.12
CA THR A 134 -17.28 14.70 6.52
C THR A 134 -17.84 15.66 7.57
N SER A 135 -18.63 15.14 8.51
CA SER A 135 -19.13 15.88 9.68
C SER A 135 -19.22 14.98 10.90
N GLY A 136 -19.40 15.59 12.07
CA GLY A 136 -19.39 14.88 13.35
C GLY A 136 -17.99 14.61 13.85
N LYS A 137 -17.89 13.77 14.88
CA LYS A 137 -16.62 13.32 15.44
C LYS A 137 -16.70 11.88 15.96
N ILE A 138 -15.54 11.24 15.96
CA ILE A 138 -15.35 9.90 16.52
C ILE A 138 -14.34 10.04 17.64
N THR A 139 -14.67 9.52 18.82
CA THR A 139 -13.79 9.60 19.99
C THR A 139 -13.50 8.22 20.54
N ILE A 140 -12.30 8.07 21.10
CA ILE A 140 -11.90 6.92 21.92
C ILE A 140 -11.60 7.44 23.32
N ASP A 141 -12.31 6.94 24.33
CA ASP A 141 -12.27 7.44 25.71
C ASP A 141 -12.44 8.97 25.80
N GLY A 142 -13.27 9.55 24.92
CA GLY A 142 -13.53 10.99 24.85
C GLY A 142 -12.49 11.81 24.08
N ILE A 143 -11.40 11.20 23.61
CA ILE A 143 -10.37 11.86 22.79
C ILE A 143 -10.75 11.72 21.30
N ASP A 144 -10.82 12.82 20.56
CA ASP A 144 -11.08 12.79 19.11
C ASP A 144 -9.92 12.11 18.38
N ILE A 145 -10.22 11.11 17.56
CA ILE A 145 -9.22 10.34 16.80
C ILE A 145 -8.42 11.20 15.81
N ARG A 146 -8.88 12.41 15.50
CA ARG A 146 -8.18 13.39 14.65
C ARG A 146 -7.05 14.13 15.37
N GLU A 147 -7.10 14.19 16.69
CA GLU A 147 -6.10 14.89 17.53
C GLU A 147 -4.85 14.06 17.81
N VAL A 148 -4.90 12.75 17.53
CA VAL A 148 -3.81 11.81 17.84
C VAL A 148 -3.09 11.34 16.59
N SER A 149 -1.88 10.82 16.76
CA SER A 149 -1.11 10.26 15.66
C SER A 149 -1.70 8.92 15.18
N LEU A 150 -1.72 8.69 13.88
CA LEU A 150 -2.20 7.47 13.23
C LEU A 150 -1.47 6.21 13.73
N PRO A 151 -0.14 6.19 13.93
CA PRO A 151 0.53 5.01 14.47
C PRO A 151 0.01 4.64 15.86
N SER A 152 -0.18 5.64 16.74
CA SER A 152 -0.68 5.40 18.11
C SER A 152 -2.16 5.01 18.13
N LEU A 153 -2.99 5.61 17.28
CA LEU A 153 -4.39 5.21 17.12
C LEU A 153 -4.49 3.76 16.65
N ARG A 154 -3.79 3.42 15.56
CA ARG A 154 -3.86 2.09 14.94
C ARG A 154 -3.14 1.03 15.76
N SER A 155 -2.21 1.36 16.66
CA SER A 155 -1.65 0.39 17.60
C SER A 155 -2.69 -0.07 18.64
N GLN A 156 -3.67 0.78 18.98
CA GLN A 156 -4.75 0.42 19.92
C GLN A 156 -5.91 -0.37 19.27
N ILE A 157 -5.89 -0.57 17.95
CA ILE A 157 -6.95 -1.26 17.20
C ILE A 157 -6.41 -2.55 16.57
N GLY A 158 -7.07 -3.67 16.84
CA GLY A 158 -6.91 -4.93 16.11
C GLY A 158 -7.99 -5.04 15.06
N LEU A 159 -7.62 -5.19 13.81
CA LEU A 159 -8.57 -5.28 12.70
C LEU A 159 -8.39 -6.61 11.98
N VAL A 160 -9.45 -7.40 11.94
CA VAL A 160 -9.60 -8.56 11.06
C VAL A 160 -10.54 -8.15 9.93
N THR A 161 -10.00 -7.96 8.74
CA THR A 161 -10.73 -7.49 7.56
C THR A 161 -11.46 -8.64 6.85
N GLN A 162 -12.45 -8.29 6.03
CA GLN A 162 -13.14 -9.23 5.14
C GLN A 162 -12.15 -9.91 4.17
N GLU A 163 -11.30 -9.13 3.50
CA GLU A 163 -10.20 -9.65 2.68
C GLU A 163 -8.91 -9.73 3.49
N LEU A 164 -8.43 -10.95 3.70
CA LEU A 164 -7.26 -11.22 4.54
C LEU A 164 -5.97 -11.07 3.76
N ILE A 165 -5.06 -10.25 4.30
CA ILE A 165 -3.73 -10.07 3.73
C ILE A 165 -2.74 -10.96 4.49
N LEU A 166 -2.24 -11.97 3.78
CA LEU A 166 -1.18 -12.86 4.20
C LEU A 166 0.01 -12.71 3.25
N PHE A 167 1.19 -12.59 3.84
CA PHE A 167 2.44 -12.43 3.10
C PHE A 167 2.97 -13.79 2.67
N ASN A 168 3.70 -13.80 1.55
CA ASN A 168 4.47 -14.97 1.11
C ASN A 168 5.68 -15.19 2.04
N ASP A 169 5.39 -15.66 3.24
CA ASP A 169 6.33 -15.86 4.34
C ASP A 169 5.83 -17.03 5.20
N THR A 170 6.58 -17.36 6.24
CA THR A 170 6.25 -18.37 7.23
C THR A 170 4.93 -18.08 7.96
N VAL A 171 4.28 -19.13 8.47
CA VAL A 171 3.11 -18.99 9.35
C VAL A 171 3.43 -18.10 10.54
N ARG A 172 4.57 -18.32 11.22
CA ARG A 172 4.96 -17.52 12.40
C ARG A 172 5.08 -16.03 12.08
N ASN A 173 5.69 -15.65 10.96
CA ASN A 173 5.87 -14.26 10.58
C ASN A 173 4.54 -13.61 10.20
N ASN A 174 3.64 -14.38 9.60
CA ASN A 174 2.29 -13.91 9.31
C ASN A 174 1.47 -13.65 10.58
N ILE A 175 1.62 -14.46 11.63
CA ILE A 175 0.96 -14.24 12.93
C ILE A 175 1.61 -13.07 13.68
N ALA A 176 2.95 -13.03 13.72
CA ALA A 176 3.72 -11.98 14.40
C ALA A 176 3.82 -10.66 13.61
N TYR A 177 3.08 -10.53 12.51
CA TYR A 177 3.17 -9.37 11.62
C TYR A 177 2.92 -8.05 12.37
N GLY A 178 3.84 -7.10 12.20
CA GLY A 178 3.79 -5.79 12.85
C GLY A 178 4.26 -5.77 14.30
N LEU A 179 4.80 -6.88 14.81
CA LEU A 179 5.42 -6.98 16.13
C LEU A 179 6.88 -7.41 15.99
N GLU A 180 7.75 -6.78 16.77
CA GLU A 180 9.17 -7.12 16.82
C GLU A 180 9.45 -8.06 17.99
N GLU A 181 10.43 -8.96 17.82
CA GLU A 181 10.98 -9.81 18.89
C GLU A 181 9.95 -10.65 19.69
N ILE A 182 8.90 -11.15 19.03
CA ILE A 182 7.92 -12.01 19.70
C ILE A 182 8.41 -13.46 19.80
N SER A 183 8.35 -14.03 21.01
CA SER A 183 8.69 -15.43 21.25
C SER A 183 7.73 -16.40 20.55
N LEU A 184 8.26 -17.55 20.13
CA LEU A 184 7.45 -18.58 19.47
C LEU A 184 6.31 -19.10 20.36
N ASP A 185 6.49 -19.09 21.68
CA ASP A 185 5.47 -19.55 22.62
C ASP A 185 4.25 -18.63 22.62
N ARG A 186 4.44 -17.31 22.60
CA ARG A 186 3.32 -16.37 22.45
C ARG A 186 2.60 -16.53 21.11
N ILE A 187 3.35 -16.78 20.04
CA ILE A 187 2.77 -17.08 18.71
C ILE A 187 1.92 -18.37 18.79
N LYS A 188 2.40 -19.41 19.46
CA LYS A 188 1.67 -20.67 19.67
C LYS A 188 0.41 -20.46 20.50
N GLU A 189 0.48 -19.67 21.57
CA GLU A 189 -0.69 -19.32 22.40
C GLU A 189 -1.77 -18.61 21.60
N ALA A 190 -1.41 -17.57 20.83
CA ALA A 190 -2.34 -16.85 19.97
C ALA A 190 -2.95 -17.78 18.89
N ALA A 191 -2.13 -18.63 18.29
CA ALA A 191 -2.59 -19.63 17.32
C ALA A 191 -3.55 -20.65 17.93
N LYS A 192 -3.33 -21.08 19.19
CA LYS A 192 -4.25 -21.98 19.91
C LYS A 192 -5.58 -21.28 20.20
N ALA A 193 -5.53 -20.04 20.70
CA ALA A 193 -6.73 -19.24 20.96
C ALA A 193 -7.59 -19.05 19.69
N ALA A 194 -6.95 -18.86 18.53
CA ALA A 194 -7.61 -18.77 17.24
C ALA A 194 -7.96 -20.13 16.59
N LYS A 195 -7.77 -21.26 17.27
CA LYS A 195 -7.96 -22.63 16.72
C LYS A 195 -7.16 -22.89 15.43
N ALA A 196 -6.02 -22.22 15.28
CA ALA A 196 -5.12 -22.35 14.15
C ALA A 196 -4.02 -23.40 14.38
N HIS A 197 -3.60 -23.58 15.64
CA HIS A 197 -2.48 -24.45 16.01
C HIS A 197 -2.55 -25.85 15.37
N ASP A 198 -3.71 -26.52 15.48
CA ASP A 198 -3.85 -27.91 15.03
C ASP A 198 -3.63 -28.11 13.52
N PHE A 199 -4.00 -27.13 12.69
CA PHE A 199 -3.74 -27.24 11.25
C PHE A 199 -2.31 -26.81 10.93
N ILE A 200 -1.75 -25.85 11.67
CA ILE A 200 -0.35 -25.42 11.50
C ILE A 200 0.57 -26.61 11.75
N MET A 201 0.33 -27.39 12.81
CA MET A 201 1.11 -28.59 13.12
C MET A 201 1.00 -29.71 12.07
N LYS A 202 0.02 -29.64 11.15
CA LYS A 202 -0.11 -30.58 10.03
C LYS A 202 0.65 -30.13 8.77
N LEU A 203 1.19 -28.91 8.77
CA LEU A 203 1.99 -28.42 7.65
C LEU A 203 3.41 -29.04 7.70
N PRO A 204 4.08 -29.21 6.53
CA PRO A 204 5.36 -29.92 6.46
C PRO A 204 6.50 -29.33 7.33
N LYS A 205 6.46 -28.01 7.60
CA LYS A 205 7.44 -27.31 8.44
C LYS A 205 6.77 -26.59 9.61
N GLU A 206 5.56 -27.00 9.96
CA GLU A 206 4.78 -26.41 11.06
C GLU A 206 4.71 -24.86 10.96
N TYR A 207 5.17 -24.14 11.98
CA TYR A 207 5.21 -22.67 12.04
C TYR A 207 6.17 -22.02 11.05
N ASP A 208 7.18 -22.76 10.57
CA ASP A 208 8.16 -22.30 9.58
C ASP A 208 7.71 -22.63 8.14
N SER A 209 6.48 -23.13 7.96
CA SER A 209 5.90 -23.38 6.64
C SER A 209 5.59 -22.07 5.92
N ILE A 210 6.07 -21.93 4.69
CA ILE A 210 5.74 -20.81 3.80
C ILE A 210 4.35 -21.04 3.22
N ILE A 211 3.44 -20.07 3.36
CA ILE A 211 2.02 -20.23 3.00
C ILE A 211 1.65 -19.74 1.60
N GLY A 212 2.64 -19.25 0.83
CA GLY A 212 2.45 -18.74 -0.52
C GLY A 212 1.89 -17.31 -0.56
N GLU A 213 1.86 -16.72 -1.74
CA GLU A 213 1.28 -15.39 -1.95
C GLU A 213 -0.19 -15.38 -1.53
N LYS A 214 -0.59 -14.42 -0.68
CA LYS A 214 -1.95 -14.32 -0.11
C LYS A 214 -2.45 -15.60 0.58
N GLY A 215 -1.53 -16.45 1.05
CA GLY A 215 -1.88 -17.70 1.73
C GLY A 215 -2.58 -18.72 0.82
N THR A 216 -2.28 -18.76 -0.47
CA THR A 216 -2.92 -19.65 -1.46
C THR A 216 -2.88 -21.13 -1.11
N LEU A 217 -1.93 -21.55 -0.26
CA LEU A 217 -1.83 -22.94 0.22
C LEU A 217 -2.79 -23.29 1.37
N LEU A 218 -3.61 -22.33 1.80
CA LEU A 218 -4.52 -22.46 2.94
C LEU A 218 -5.98 -22.32 2.49
N SER A 219 -6.87 -23.05 3.16
CA SER A 219 -8.31 -22.83 3.01
C SER A 219 -8.73 -21.46 3.54
N SER A 220 -9.86 -20.92 3.10
CA SER A 220 -10.38 -19.64 3.58
C SER A 220 -10.50 -19.58 5.10
N GLY A 221 -11.04 -20.62 5.74
CA GLY A 221 -11.14 -20.69 7.20
C GLY A 221 -9.79 -20.87 7.92
N GLN A 222 -8.76 -21.38 7.26
CA GLN A 222 -7.39 -21.38 7.83
C GLN A 222 -6.77 -19.99 7.77
N ARG A 223 -6.92 -19.29 6.63
CA ARG A 223 -6.45 -17.91 6.48
C ARG A 223 -7.08 -16.99 7.53
N GLN A 224 -8.38 -17.14 7.77
CA GLN A 224 -9.10 -16.38 8.78
C GLN A 224 -8.61 -16.64 10.19
N ARG A 225 -8.38 -17.90 10.55
CA ARG A 225 -7.81 -18.24 11.85
C ARG A 225 -6.40 -17.69 12.05
N LEU A 226 -5.58 -17.57 11.01
CA LEU A 226 -4.29 -16.87 11.10
C LEU A 226 -4.45 -15.37 11.34
N ALA A 227 -5.42 -14.73 10.67
CA ALA A 227 -5.68 -13.31 10.88
C ALA A 227 -6.24 -13.02 12.28
N ILE A 228 -7.11 -13.89 12.80
CA ILE A 228 -7.58 -13.83 14.19
C ILE A 228 -6.39 -14.03 15.14
N ALA A 229 -5.52 -15.01 14.90
CA ALA A 229 -4.30 -15.20 15.72
C ALA A 229 -3.42 -13.94 15.74
N ARG A 230 -3.24 -13.27 14.60
CA ARG A 230 -2.52 -11.99 14.50
C ARG A 230 -3.16 -10.90 15.37
N ALA A 231 -4.47 -10.74 15.28
CA ALA A 231 -5.20 -9.74 16.08
C ALA A 231 -5.12 -10.05 17.59
N LEU A 232 -5.25 -11.32 17.98
CA LEU A 232 -5.12 -11.76 19.37
C LEU A 232 -3.71 -11.59 19.92
N LEU A 233 -2.68 -11.86 19.11
CA LEU A 233 -1.28 -11.70 19.52
C LEU A 233 -0.95 -10.24 19.85
N LYS A 234 -1.48 -9.31 19.06
CA LYS A 234 -1.36 -7.86 19.27
C LYS A 234 -2.03 -7.42 20.58
N ASN A 235 -3.06 -8.13 21.03
CA ASN A 235 -3.86 -7.84 22.23
C ASN A 235 -4.27 -6.36 22.37
N PRO A 236 -4.95 -5.78 21.36
CA PRO A 236 -5.36 -4.38 21.39
C PRO A 236 -6.60 -4.16 22.28
N PRO A 237 -6.78 -2.97 22.87
CA PRO A 237 -7.98 -2.66 23.65
C PRO A 237 -9.26 -2.63 22.81
N ILE A 238 -9.16 -2.37 21.51
CA ILE A 238 -10.29 -2.39 20.58
C ILE A 238 -10.04 -3.47 19.53
N LEU A 239 -10.96 -4.43 19.42
CA LEU A 239 -10.90 -5.50 18.42
C LEU A 239 -12.10 -5.38 17.47
N ILE A 240 -11.82 -5.29 16.17
CA ILE A 240 -12.80 -5.20 15.10
C ILE A 240 -12.72 -6.46 14.24
N LEU A 241 -13.87 -7.10 14.04
CA LEU A 241 -14.04 -8.29 13.24
C LEU A 241 -15.01 -7.98 12.08
N ASP A 242 -14.49 -7.66 10.91
CA ASP A 242 -15.30 -7.37 9.72
C ASP A 242 -15.54 -8.67 8.93
N GLU A 243 -16.77 -9.19 9.01
CA GLU A 243 -17.20 -10.47 8.42
C GLU A 243 -16.36 -11.70 8.81
N ALA A 244 -15.74 -11.68 10.00
CA ALA A 244 -15.06 -12.86 10.52
C ALA A 244 -16.08 -13.87 11.09
N THR A 245 -16.45 -14.89 10.30
CA THR A 245 -17.31 -16.03 10.69
C THR A 245 -16.59 -17.14 11.44
#